data_AF-A0A5R2MUC4-F1
#
_entry.id   AF-A0A5R2MUC4-F1
#
_cell.length_a   1.000
_cell.length_b   1.000
_cell.length_c   1.000
_cell.angle_alpha   90.00
_cell.angle_beta   90.00
_cell.angle_gamma   90.00
#
_symmetry.space_group_name_H-M   'P 1'
#
loop_
_entity.id
_entity.type
_entity.pdbx_description
1 polymer ?
#
loop_
_entity_poly.entity_id
_entity_poly.type
_entity_poly.pdbx_seq_one_letter_code
_entity_poly.pdbx_strand_id
1 'polypeptide(L)'
;SGARFGKGFNQLIAATLAADPIVEGGHRIVFLSSDDEDAVAPVVALAKQLGFAPVKLGKLDEGGALVHARGRIWGQLIFQDLFKKEQ
;
A
#
# COMPACT_ATOMS: atom_id res chain seq x y z
N SER A 1 -15.57 -14.09 -17.90
CA SER A 1 -14.47 -13.81 -16.96
C SER A 1 -14.44 -12.31 -16.70
N GLY A 2 -14.35 -11.89 -15.43
CA GLY A 2 -14.26 -10.49 -15.04
C GLY A 2 -12.81 -10.01 -14.90
N ALA A 3 -12.60 -8.71 -14.81
CA ALA A 3 -11.31 -8.13 -14.48
C ALA A 3 -11.01 -8.27 -12.97
N ARG A 4 -9.73 -8.39 -12.64
CA ARG A 4 -9.22 -8.48 -11.27
C ARG A 4 -8.49 -7.18 -10.93
N PHE A 5 -8.82 -6.57 -9.79
CA PHE A 5 -8.32 -5.23 -9.43
C PHE A 5 -7.65 -5.24 -8.08
N GLY A 6 -6.47 -4.61 -8.00
CA GLY A 6 -5.81 -4.27 -6.75
C GLY A 6 -5.54 -2.76 -6.70
N LYS A 7 -5.59 -2.18 -5.51
CA LYS A 7 -5.27 -0.77 -5.22
C LYS A 7 -4.08 -0.70 -4.27
N GLY A 8 -3.15 0.21 -4.54
CA GLY A 8 -1.98 0.42 -3.69
C GLY A 8 -1.11 1.59 -4.14
N PHE A 9 -0.04 1.84 -3.40
CA PHE A 9 1.01 2.86 -3.67
C PHE A 9 0.55 4.32 -3.74
N ASN A 10 -0.72 4.59 -3.54
CA ASN A 10 -1.27 5.94 -3.66
C ASN A 10 -1.24 6.74 -2.34
N GLN A 11 -0.83 6.11 -1.23
CA GLN A 11 -0.80 6.79 0.07
C GLN A 11 0.40 7.72 0.23
N LEU A 12 1.50 7.48 -0.48
CA LEU A 12 2.73 8.26 -0.37
C LEU A 12 2.77 9.36 -1.43
N ILE A 13 3.40 10.49 -1.10
CA ILE A 13 3.78 11.47 -2.11
C ILE A 13 4.91 10.92 -2.99
N ALA A 14 5.05 11.45 -4.20
CA ALA A 14 6.02 10.97 -5.18
C ALA A 14 7.47 10.97 -4.64
N ALA A 15 7.87 12.02 -3.92
CA ALA A 15 9.22 12.10 -3.35
C ALA A 15 9.49 10.99 -2.31
N THR A 16 8.52 10.71 -1.43
CA THR A 16 8.61 9.64 -0.44
C THR A 16 8.57 8.25 -1.09
N LEU A 17 7.76 8.07 -2.14
CA LEU A 17 7.71 6.82 -2.89
C LEU A 17 9.02 6.53 -3.64
N ALA A 18 9.71 7.58 -4.11
CA ALA A 18 10.97 7.47 -4.85
C ALA A 18 12.21 7.30 -3.96
N ALA A 19 12.12 7.67 -2.68
CA ALA A 19 13.20 7.50 -1.71
C ALA A 19 13.42 6.00 -1.40
N ASP A 20 14.62 5.67 -0.93
CA ASP A 20 14.96 4.32 -0.48
C ASP A 20 13.90 3.82 0.52
N PRO A 21 13.23 2.69 0.25
CA PRO A 21 12.25 2.13 1.18
C PRO A 21 12.91 1.48 2.40
N ILE A 22 14.21 1.27 2.40
CA ILE A 22 14.95 0.74 3.55
C ILE A 22 15.47 1.92 4.39
N VAL A 23 14.94 2.07 5.60
CA VAL A 23 15.26 3.18 6.51
C VAL A 23 15.56 2.64 7.89
N GLU A 24 16.76 2.95 8.42
CA GLU A 24 17.21 2.53 9.76
C GLU A 24 17.04 1.01 10.03
N GLY A 25 17.26 0.16 9.01
CA GLY A 25 17.10 -1.29 9.12
C GLY A 25 15.64 -1.78 9.12
N GLY A 26 14.68 -0.91 8.82
CA GLY A 26 13.29 -1.27 8.56
C GLY A 26 12.86 -1.01 7.12
N HIS A 27 11.66 -1.44 6.78
CA HIS A 27 11.07 -1.31 5.45
C HIS A 27 9.85 -0.39 5.48
N ARG A 28 9.80 0.59 4.59
CA ARG A 28 8.65 1.48 4.38
C ARG A 28 7.42 0.67 3.99
N ILE A 29 6.28 1.02 4.57
CA ILE A 29 5.01 0.32 4.37
C ILE A 29 4.31 0.82 3.11
N VAL A 30 3.76 -0.12 2.35
CA VAL A 30 2.75 0.18 1.33
C VAL A 30 1.47 -0.58 1.61
N PHE A 31 0.34 0.13 1.53
CA PHE A 31 -0.97 -0.47 1.74
C PHE A 31 -1.55 -1.00 0.45
N LEU A 32 -2.11 -2.20 0.51
CA LEU A 32 -2.72 -2.89 -0.64
C LEU A 32 -4.14 -3.34 -0.29
N SER A 33 -5.08 -3.15 -1.22
CA SER A 33 -6.47 -3.60 -1.09
C SER A 33 -6.97 -4.26 -2.36
N SER A 34 -7.83 -5.27 -2.23
CA SER A 34 -8.45 -6.00 -3.33
C SER A 34 -9.68 -6.75 -2.85
N ASP A 35 -10.68 -6.92 -3.71
CA ASP A 35 -11.84 -7.80 -3.45
C ASP A 35 -11.53 -9.27 -3.78
N ASP A 36 -10.41 -9.52 -4.47
CA ASP A 36 -9.86 -10.84 -4.81
C ASP A 36 -8.44 -10.94 -4.24
N GLU A 37 -8.23 -11.77 -3.22
CA GLU A 37 -6.93 -11.94 -2.57
C GLU A 37 -5.85 -12.49 -3.51
N ASP A 38 -6.24 -13.29 -4.51
CA ASP A 38 -5.32 -13.83 -5.51
C ASP A 38 -4.91 -12.76 -6.52
N ALA A 39 -5.78 -11.76 -6.75
CA ALA A 39 -5.48 -10.62 -7.62
C ALA A 39 -4.36 -9.72 -7.07
N VAL A 40 -4.26 -9.59 -5.75
CA VAL A 40 -3.26 -8.71 -5.12
C VAL A 40 -1.93 -9.41 -4.85
N ALA A 41 -1.89 -10.74 -4.92
CA ALA A 41 -0.68 -11.52 -4.64
C ALA A 41 0.54 -11.12 -5.51
N PRO A 42 0.42 -10.89 -6.82
CA PRO A 42 1.54 -10.41 -7.64
C PRO A 42 2.02 -9.02 -7.21
N VAL A 43 1.12 -8.13 -6.79
CA VAL A 43 1.43 -6.78 -6.34
C VAL A 43 2.16 -6.80 -5.00
N VAL A 44 1.76 -7.69 -4.08
CA VAL A 44 2.47 -7.95 -2.82
C VAL A 44 3.90 -8.42 -3.10
N ALA A 45 4.09 -9.35 -4.04
CA ALA A 45 5.40 -9.86 -4.40
C ALA A 45 6.30 -8.74 -4.95
N LEU A 46 5.78 -7.94 -5.87
CA LEU A 46 6.48 -6.78 -6.44
C LEU A 46 6.88 -5.77 -5.35
N ALA A 47 5.97 -5.44 -4.42
CA ALA A 47 6.28 -4.51 -3.33
C ALA A 47 7.47 -4.99 -2.48
N LYS A 48 7.52 -6.29 -2.17
CA LYS A 48 8.64 -6.89 -1.44
C LYS A 48 9.93 -6.85 -2.25
N GLN A 49 9.88 -7.15 -3.55
CA GLN A 49 11.05 -7.08 -4.43
C GLN A 49 11.63 -5.67 -4.52
N LEU A 50 10.77 -4.65 -4.44
CA LEU A 50 11.16 -3.24 -4.41
C LEU A 50 11.68 -2.80 -3.04
N GLY A 51 11.67 -3.65 -2.01
CA GLY A 51 12.14 -3.32 -0.66
C GLY A 51 11.09 -2.69 0.25
N PHE A 52 9.81 -2.69 -0.11
CA PHE A 52 8.73 -2.24 0.77
C PHE A 52 8.18 -3.39 1.64
N ALA A 53 7.55 -3.03 2.75
CA ALA A 53 6.74 -3.93 3.57
C ALA A 53 5.25 -3.79 3.22
N PRO A 54 4.68 -4.65 2.35
CA PRO A 54 3.27 -4.56 2.01
C PRO A 54 2.38 -4.95 3.20
N VAL A 55 1.33 -4.16 3.43
CA VAL A 55 0.26 -4.44 4.39
C VAL A 55 -1.06 -4.53 3.63
N LYS A 56 -1.69 -5.70 3.67
CA LYS A 56 -3.03 -5.91 3.10
C LYS A 56 -4.07 -5.28 4.03
N LEU A 57 -4.93 -4.43 3.48
CA LEU A 57 -6.05 -3.82 4.20
C LEU A 57 -7.39 -4.53 3.94
N GLY A 58 -7.40 -5.59 3.14
CA GLY A 58 -8.63 -6.29 2.73
C GLY A 58 -9.31 -5.62 1.53
N LYS A 59 -10.65 -5.61 1.53
CA LYS A 59 -11.47 -5.19 0.38
C LYS A 59 -11.32 -3.72 -0.01
N LEU A 60 -11.73 -3.40 -1.24
CA LEU A 60 -11.63 -2.04 -1.80
C LEU A 60 -12.56 -1.03 -1.11
N ASP A 61 -13.78 -1.44 -0.76
CA ASP A 61 -14.79 -0.61 -0.10
C ASP A 61 -14.57 -0.46 1.42
N GLU A 62 -13.85 -1.42 2.00
CA GLU A 62 -13.41 -1.43 3.40
C GLU A 62 -12.01 -0.79 3.51
N GLY A 63 -10.95 -1.58 3.49
CA GLY A 63 -9.56 -1.14 3.66
C GLY A 63 -9.10 -0.11 2.62
N GLY A 64 -9.58 -0.24 1.38
CA GLY A 64 -9.24 0.69 0.30
C GLY A 64 -9.71 2.12 0.56
N ALA A 65 -10.75 2.31 1.40
CA ALA A 65 -11.23 3.63 1.80
C ALA A 65 -10.23 4.38 2.70
N LEU A 66 -9.40 3.66 3.47
CA LEU A 66 -8.39 4.27 4.36
C LEU A 66 -7.27 4.96 3.58
N VAL A 67 -7.07 4.57 2.32
CA VAL A 67 -6.10 5.14 1.39
C VAL A 67 -6.80 5.76 0.18
N HIS A 68 -7.98 6.38 0.37
CA HIS A 68 -8.71 7.05 -0.72
C HIS A 68 -9.08 8.47 -0.33
N ALA A 69 -9.10 9.36 -1.33
CA ALA A 69 -9.58 10.72 -1.18
C ALA A 69 -11.02 10.80 -1.67
N ARG A 70 -11.95 11.25 -0.83
CA ARG A 70 -13.36 11.52 -1.17
C ARG A 70 -13.60 13.02 -1.11
N GLY A 71 -13.45 13.69 -2.25
CA GLY A 71 -13.54 15.14 -2.33
C GLY A 71 -12.42 15.81 -1.51
N ARG A 72 -12.79 16.53 -0.44
CA ARG A 72 -11.85 17.20 0.47
C ARG A 72 -11.46 16.36 1.69
N ILE A 73 -11.98 15.13 1.80
CA ILE A 73 -11.73 14.23 2.92
C ILE A 73 -10.71 13.19 2.48
N TRP A 74 -9.64 13.05 3.24
CA TRP A 74 -8.61 12.05 3.03
C TRP A 74 -8.82 10.87 3.98
N GLY A 75 -8.64 9.65 3.47
CA GLY A 75 -8.53 8.48 4.30
C GLY A 75 -7.35 8.60 5.28
N GLN A 76 -7.49 7.98 6.45
CA GLN A 76 -6.57 8.16 7.58
C GLN A 76 -5.13 7.73 7.29
N LEU A 77 -4.92 6.87 6.28
CA LEU A 77 -3.60 6.36 5.91
C LEU A 77 -2.94 7.14 4.77
N ILE A 78 -3.61 8.16 4.22
CA ILE A 78 -2.97 9.05 3.23
C ILE A 78 -1.86 9.87 3.90
N PHE A 79 -0.72 9.99 3.22
CA PHE A 79 0.51 10.66 3.63
C PHE A 79 1.18 10.12 4.89
N GLN A 80 0.71 8.97 5.41
CA GLN A 80 1.38 8.30 6.52
C GLN A 80 2.61 7.56 6.00
N ASP A 81 3.80 8.05 6.36
CA ASP A 81 5.07 7.35 6.12
C ASP A 81 5.37 6.45 7.33
N LEU A 82 5.12 5.15 7.18
CA LEU A 82 5.24 4.16 8.24
C LEU A 82 6.30 3.12 7.86
N PHE A 83 6.96 2.55 8.87
CA PHE A 83 8.03 1.58 8.69
C PHE A 83 7.76 0.33 9.51
N LYS A 84 8.05 -0.84 8.92
CA LYS A 84 8.11 -2.11 9.61
C LYS A 84 9.56 -2.40 9.97
N LYS A 85 9.90 -2.44 11.26
CA LYS A 85 11.23 -2.88 11.72
C LYS A 85 11.40 -4.37 11.47
N GLU A 86 12.55 -4.78 10.99
CA GLU A 86 12.98 -6.18 11.08
C GLU A 86 13.40 -6.44 12.54
N GLN A 87 12.97 -7.57 13.09
CA GLN A 87 13.36 -8.02 14.43
C GLN A 87 14.66 -8.80 14.37
#